data_AF-C9JBA4-F1
#
_entry.id   AF-C9JBA4-F1
#
_cell.length_a   1.000
_cell.length_b   1.000
_cell.length_c   1.000
_cell.angle_alpha   90.00
_cell.angle_beta   90.00
_cell.angle_gamma   90.00
#
_symmetry.space_group_name_H-M   'P 1'
#
loop_
_entity.id
_entity.type
_entity.pdbx_description
1 polymer ?
#
loop_
_entity_poly.entity_id
_entity_poly.type
_entity_poly.pdbx_seq_one_letter_code
_entity_poly.pdbx_strand_id
1 'polypeptide(L)'
;MLSSVVFWGLIALIGTSRGSYPFSHSMKPHLHPRLYHGCYGDIMTMKTSGATCDANSVMNCGIRGSEMFAEMDLRAIKPYQTLIKEVGQRHCVDPAVIAAIISRESHGGSVLQDGWDHRGLKFGLMQLDKQTYHPVGAWDSKEHLSQATGILTERIKAIQKKFPTWSVA
;
A
#
# COMPACT_ATOMS: atom_id res chain seq x y z
N MET A 1 -66.21 7.95 -18.34
CA MET A 1 -65.65 9.29 -18.62
C MET A 1 -64.14 9.13 -18.73
N LEU A 2 -63.65 9.17 -19.97
CA LEU A 2 -62.23 9.13 -20.32
C LEU A 2 -61.61 10.51 -20.09
N SER A 3 -60.44 10.56 -19.48
CA SER A 3 -59.49 11.68 -19.52
C SER A 3 -58.13 11.04 -19.81
N SER A 4 -57.64 11.08 -21.05
CA SER A 4 -56.94 12.18 -21.73
C SER A 4 -55.44 12.20 -21.44
N VAL A 5 -54.69 12.39 -22.54
CA VAL A 5 -53.27 12.78 -22.64
C VAL A 5 -52.23 11.64 -22.77
N VAL A 6 -52.17 11.12 -23.99
CA VAL A 6 -50.99 11.09 -24.88
C VAL A 6 -49.62 11.39 -24.23
N PHE A 7 -48.70 10.42 -24.29
CA PHE A 7 -47.28 10.73 -24.53
C PHE A 7 -46.70 9.70 -25.51
N TRP A 8 -46.84 10.01 -26.80
CA TRP A 8 -45.85 9.65 -27.81
C TRP A 8 -44.55 10.41 -27.49
N GLY A 9 -43.39 9.76 -27.57
CA GLY A 9 -42.13 10.48 -27.39
C GLY A 9 -40.86 9.63 -27.38
N LEU A 10 -40.44 9.24 -28.58
CA LEU A 10 -39.05 9.12 -29.05
C LEU A 10 -38.07 8.20 -28.29
N ILE A 11 -37.72 7.13 -29.02
CA ILE A 11 -36.34 6.69 -29.28
C ILE A 11 -35.42 7.91 -29.42
N ALA A 12 -34.42 8.02 -28.54
CA ALA A 12 -33.04 8.39 -28.83
C ALA A 12 -32.34 8.84 -27.54
N LEU A 13 -31.52 7.95 -26.97
CA LEU A 13 -30.19 8.28 -26.46
C LEU A 13 -29.56 6.98 -25.98
N ILE A 14 -29.06 6.22 -26.94
CA ILE A 14 -27.87 5.37 -26.73
C ILE A 14 -26.75 6.37 -26.41
N GLY A 15 -26.71 6.81 -25.16
CA GLY A 15 -25.60 7.52 -24.58
C GLY A 15 -24.50 6.50 -24.36
N THR A 16 -23.67 6.31 -25.37
CA THR A 16 -22.34 5.76 -25.19
C THR A 16 -21.61 6.70 -24.24
N SER A 17 -21.70 6.44 -22.94
CA SER A 17 -20.73 6.95 -21.97
C SER A 17 -19.41 6.25 -22.26
N ARG A 18 -18.75 6.68 -23.34
CA ARG A 18 -17.32 6.57 -23.50
C ARG A 18 -16.74 7.36 -22.33
N GLY A 19 -16.46 6.65 -21.24
CA GLY A 19 -15.62 7.12 -20.14
C GLY A 19 -14.29 7.56 -20.72
N SER A 20 -14.24 8.82 -21.13
CA SER A 20 -13.09 9.46 -21.75
C SER A 20 -12.28 10.08 -20.64
N TYR A 21 -11.64 9.23 -19.85
CA TYR A 21 -10.44 9.60 -19.15
C TYR A 21 -9.38 8.58 -19.57
N PRO A 22 -8.54 8.89 -20.57
CA PRO A 22 -7.28 8.19 -20.67
C PRO A 22 -6.54 8.58 -19.39
N PHE A 23 -6.49 7.66 -18.42
CA PHE A 23 -5.55 7.75 -17.30
C PHE A 23 -4.15 7.52 -17.87
N SER A 24 -3.67 8.51 -18.60
CA SER A 24 -2.31 8.62 -19.09
C SER A 24 -1.53 9.45 -18.09
N HIS A 25 -1.46 9.01 -16.84
CA HIS A 25 -0.21 9.18 -16.12
C HIS A 25 0.67 8.00 -16.53
N SER A 26 1.30 8.20 -17.68
CA SER A 26 2.61 7.62 -17.97
C SER A 26 3.44 7.84 -16.71
N MET A 27 3.61 6.78 -15.90
CA MET A 27 4.80 6.67 -15.09
C MET A 27 5.95 6.64 -16.08
N LYS A 28 6.41 7.83 -16.49
CA LYS A 28 7.71 7.95 -17.10
C LYS A 28 8.65 7.26 -16.13
N PRO A 29 9.38 6.20 -16.56
CA PRO A 29 10.46 5.69 -15.76
C PRO A 29 11.53 6.77 -15.82
N HIS A 30 11.38 7.80 -14.98
CA HIS A 30 12.47 8.69 -14.69
C HIS A 30 13.53 7.78 -14.08
N LEU A 31 14.52 7.46 -14.92
CA LEU A 31 15.85 7.00 -14.57
C LEU A 31 16.47 8.06 -13.63
N HIS A 32 15.93 8.17 -12.43
CA HIS A 32 16.64 8.70 -11.30
C HIS A 32 17.37 7.51 -10.70
N PRO A 33 18.70 7.55 -10.57
CA PRO A 33 19.39 6.63 -9.69
C PRO A 33 18.65 6.64 -8.36
N ARG A 34 18.05 5.52 -7.97
CA ARG A 34 17.38 5.44 -6.68
C ARG A 34 18.46 5.68 -5.64
N LEU A 35 18.37 6.84 -4.97
CA LEU A 35 19.21 7.21 -3.83
C LEU A 35 19.07 6.24 -2.66
N TYR A 36 18.07 5.36 -2.69
CA TYR A 36 17.77 4.39 -1.66
C TYR A 36 17.66 3.00 -2.28
N HIS A 37 18.63 2.15 -1.99
CA HIS A 37 18.62 0.71 -2.27
C HIS A 37 18.79 -0.04 -0.94
N GLY A 38 17.93 -1.02 -0.66
CA GLY A 38 18.04 -1.84 0.55
C GLY A 38 19.13 -2.91 0.43
N CYS A 39 19.56 -3.48 1.56
CA CYS A 39 20.49 -4.62 1.62
C CYS A 39 19.80 -5.97 1.36
N TYR A 40 18.47 -5.97 1.30
CA TYR A 40 17.65 -7.20 1.30
C TYR A 40 17.01 -7.50 -0.07
N GLY A 41 17.51 -6.86 -1.12
CA GLY A 41 17.04 -7.03 -2.49
C GLY A 41 16.48 -5.75 -3.12
N ASP A 42 16.43 -5.73 -4.44
CA ASP A 42 15.79 -4.67 -5.22
C ASP A 42 14.30 -4.98 -5.44
N ILE A 43 13.42 -4.18 -4.85
CA ILE A 43 11.96 -4.34 -4.99
C ILE A 43 11.49 -4.20 -6.45
N MET A 44 12.25 -3.51 -7.31
CA MET A 44 11.89 -3.32 -8.72
C MET A 44 12.11 -4.56 -9.58
N THR A 45 12.91 -5.52 -9.11
CA THR A 45 13.18 -6.78 -9.83
C THR A 45 12.30 -7.93 -9.32
N MET A 46 11.61 -7.74 -8.19
CA MET A 46 10.75 -8.76 -7.59
C MET A 46 9.47 -8.98 -8.40
N LYS A 47 9.13 -10.25 -8.64
CA LYS A 47 7.86 -10.62 -9.28
C LYS A 47 6.71 -10.52 -8.29
N THR A 48 5.59 -9.92 -8.71
CA THR A 48 4.36 -9.84 -7.92
C THR A 48 3.14 -9.99 -8.82
N SER A 49 2.08 -10.61 -8.30
CA SER A 49 0.75 -10.63 -8.92
C SER A 49 -0.13 -9.46 -8.47
N GLY A 50 0.30 -8.68 -7.47
CA GLY A 50 -0.49 -7.62 -6.85
C GLY A 50 -1.64 -8.14 -5.98
N ALA A 51 -2.68 -7.32 -5.80
CA ALA A 51 -3.81 -7.61 -4.93
C ALA A 51 -4.65 -8.78 -5.46
N THR A 52 -5.14 -9.63 -4.56
CA THR A 52 -5.96 -10.79 -4.93
C THR A 52 -7.26 -10.35 -5.62
N CYS A 53 -7.58 -11.00 -6.73
CA CYS A 53 -8.87 -10.84 -7.40
C CYS A 53 -9.89 -11.80 -6.81
N ASP A 54 -10.98 -11.27 -6.27
CA ASP A 54 -12.15 -12.05 -5.85
C ASP A 54 -13.44 -11.43 -6.44
N ALA A 55 -14.57 -12.10 -6.22
CA ALA A 55 -15.87 -11.68 -6.76
C ALA A 55 -16.27 -10.24 -6.34
N ASN A 56 -15.74 -9.74 -5.23
CA ASN A 56 -16.03 -8.40 -4.70
C ASN A 56 -14.97 -7.36 -5.10
N SER A 57 -13.80 -7.78 -5.60
CA SER A 57 -12.66 -6.92 -5.94
C SER A 57 -12.25 -6.96 -7.42
N VAL A 58 -13.07 -7.54 -8.30
CA VAL A 58 -12.76 -7.78 -9.73
C VAL A 58 -12.21 -6.53 -10.46
N MET A 59 -12.70 -5.33 -10.13
CA MET A 59 -12.23 -4.08 -10.77
C MET A 59 -10.94 -3.51 -10.18
N ASN A 60 -10.58 -3.88 -8.94
CA ASN A 60 -9.51 -3.27 -8.15
C ASN A 60 -8.56 -4.34 -7.60
N CYS A 61 -8.08 -5.21 -8.48
CA CYS A 61 -7.15 -6.28 -8.13
C CYS A 61 -5.93 -6.30 -9.09
N GLY A 62 -5.04 -7.27 -8.90
CA GLY A 62 -3.79 -7.37 -9.62
C GLY A 62 -2.82 -6.23 -9.27
N ILE A 63 -1.80 -6.05 -10.11
CA ILE A 63 -0.79 -4.98 -9.94
C ILE A 63 -1.45 -3.60 -9.94
N ARG A 64 -2.34 -3.34 -10.89
CA ARG A 64 -3.04 -2.06 -11.02
C ARG A 64 -3.90 -1.74 -9.79
N GLY A 65 -4.56 -2.75 -9.22
CA GLY A 65 -5.31 -2.59 -7.97
C GLY A 65 -4.40 -2.17 -6.82
N SER A 66 -3.25 -2.84 -6.66
CA SER A 66 -2.24 -2.47 -5.65
C SER A 66 -1.72 -1.04 -5.83
N GLU A 67 -1.39 -0.65 -7.07
CA GLU A 67 -0.94 0.71 -7.38
C GLU A 67 -2.01 1.75 -7.06
N MET A 68 -3.27 1.46 -7.36
CA MET A 68 -4.39 2.34 -7.05
C MET A 68 -4.55 2.52 -5.53
N PHE A 69 -4.48 1.45 -4.74
CA PHE A 69 -4.54 1.55 -3.27
C PHE A 69 -3.36 2.37 -2.72
N ALA A 70 -2.14 2.13 -3.23
CA ALA A 70 -0.97 2.89 -2.82
C ALA A 70 -1.09 4.39 -3.17
N GLU A 71 -1.66 4.73 -4.33
CA GLU A 71 -1.91 6.11 -4.74
C GLU A 71 -2.95 6.79 -3.84
N MET A 72 -4.02 6.08 -3.46
CA MET A 72 -5.02 6.58 -2.52
C MET A 72 -4.42 6.90 -1.14
N ASP A 73 -3.50 6.05 -0.68
CA ASP A 73 -2.85 6.21 0.62
C ASP A 73 -1.71 7.25 0.62
N LEU A 74 -1.25 7.68 -0.57
CA LEU A 74 -0.08 8.54 -0.73
C LEU A 74 -0.20 9.83 0.10
N ARG A 75 -1.38 10.44 0.15
CA ARG A 75 -1.61 11.67 0.95
C ARG A 75 -1.40 11.43 2.44
N ALA A 76 -1.88 10.30 2.96
CA ALA A 76 -1.77 9.95 4.37
C ALA A 76 -0.34 9.51 4.75
N ILE A 77 0.40 8.93 3.80
CA ILE A 77 1.78 8.48 4.03
C ILE A 77 2.80 9.62 3.90
N LYS A 78 2.52 10.63 3.08
CA LYS A 78 3.44 11.75 2.79
C LYS A 78 4.02 12.45 4.04
N PRO A 79 3.25 12.72 5.11
CA PRO A 79 3.80 13.31 6.34
C PRO A 79 4.94 12.50 6.97
N TYR A 80 4.93 11.18 6.80
CA TYR A 80 5.93 10.25 7.36
C TYR A 80 7.13 10.02 6.43
N GLN A 81 7.18 10.66 5.26
CA GLN A 81 8.21 10.37 4.23
C GLN A 81 9.64 10.49 4.76
N THR A 82 9.93 11.53 5.55
CA THR A 82 11.27 11.73 6.13
C THR A 82 11.60 10.62 7.12
N LEU A 83 10.66 10.30 8.02
CA LEU A 83 10.83 9.21 9.00
C LEU A 83 11.03 7.86 8.33
N ILE A 84 10.24 7.54 7.31
CA ILE A 84 10.34 6.31 6.53
C ILE A 84 11.72 6.20 5.86
N LYS A 85 12.24 7.29 5.28
CA LYS A 85 13.58 7.33 4.69
C LYS A 85 14.69 7.12 5.72
N GLU A 86 14.61 7.80 6.85
CA GLU A 86 15.60 7.66 7.93
C GLU A 86 15.64 6.24 8.52
N VAL A 87 14.46 5.66 8.76
CA VAL A 87 14.34 4.28 9.27
C VAL A 87 14.80 3.28 8.22
N GLY A 88 14.43 3.46 6.95
CA GLY A 88 14.91 2.63 5.85
C GLY A 88 16.43 2.63 5.75
N GLN A 89 17.07 3.79 5.79
CA GLN A 89 18.53 3.90 5.84
C GLN A 89 19.12 3.17 7.05
N ARG A 90 18.57 3.38 8.25
CA ARG A 90 19.09 2.78 9.49
C ARG A 90 19.06 1.25 9.47
N HIS A 91 18.02 0.66 8.90
CA HIS A 91 17.83 -0.79 8.84
C HIS A 91 18.32 -1.40 7.53
N CYS A 92 18.84 -0.59 6.60
CA CYS A 92 19.17 -0.98 5.23
C CYS A 92 17.99 -1.63 4.48
N VAL A 93 16.81 -1.04 4.59
CA VAL A 93 15.57 -1.45 3.89
C VAL A 93 15.18 -0.33 2.92
N ASP A 94 14.75 -0.69 1.70
CA ASP A 94 14.21 0.31 0.76
C ASP A 94 13.00 1.01 1.42
N PRO A 95 13.02 2.34 1.57
CA PRO A 95 11.90 3.09 2.15
C PRO A 95 10.55 2.81 1.47
N ALA A 96 10.54 2.44 0.18
CA ALA A 96 9.32 2.05 -0.53
C ALA A 96 8.67 0.79 0.06
N VAL A 97 9.45 -0.16 0.59
CA VAL A 97 8.93 -1.36 1.26
C VAL A 97 8.22 -0.97 2.56
N ILE A 98 8.83 -0.08 3.34
CA ILE A 98 8.23 0.42 4.59
C ILE A 98 6.92 1.17 4.28
N ALA A 99 6.93 2.06 3.29
CA ALA A 99 5.73 2.79 2.88
C ALA A 99 4.61 1.84 2.39
N ALA A 100 4.96 0.80 1.62
CA ALA A 100 4.01 -0.20 1.15
C ALA A 100 3.38 -1.01 2.30
N ILE A 101 4.17 -1.36 3.32
CA ILE A 101 3.65 -2.03 4.53
C ILE A 101 2.69 -1.10 5.29
N ILE A 102 3.05 0.19 5.44
CA ILE A 102 2.18 1.17 6.10
C ILE A 102 0.85 1.34 5.35
N SER A 103 0.89 1.43 4.02
CA SER A 103 -0.32 1.45 3.18
C SER A 103 -1.19 0.22 3.45
N ARG A 104 -0.60 -0.97 3.36
CA ARG A 104 -1.32 -2.23 3.53
C ARG A 104 -1.91 -2.41 4.94
N GLU A 105 -1.17 -2.05 5.97
CA GLU A 105 -1.55 -2.33 7.35
C GLU A 105 -2.49 -1.29 7.93
N SER A 106 -2.34 -0.01 7.56
CA SER A 106 -3.06 1.08 8.24
C SER A 106 -3.57 2.19 7.32
N HIS A 107 -3.43 2.10 5.99
CA HIS A 107 -3.78 3.18 5.06
C HIS A 107 -3.16 4.53 5.49
N GLY A 108 -1.88 4.51 5.85
CA GLY A 108 -1.18 5.69 6.37
C GLY A 108 -1.72 6.18 7.72
N GLY A 109 -2.28 5.29 8.54
CA GLY A 109 -2.90 5.62 9.83
C GLY A 109 -4.38 6.01 9.77
N SER A 110 -4.98 6.14 8.59
CA SER A 110 -6.34 6.66 8.42
C SER A 110 -7.44 5.77 9.02
N VAL A 111 -7.17 4.48 9.24
CA VAL A 111 -8.10 3.53 9.84
C VAL A 111 -7.85 3.27 11.33
N LEU A 112 -6.88 3.97 11.94
CA LEU A 112 -6.47 3.74 13.32
C LEU A 112 -7.23 4.64 14.31
N GLN A 113 -7.47 4.11 15.51
CA GLN A 113 -7.99 4.85 16.66
C GLN A 113 -6.91 4.91 17.72
N ASP A 114 -6.34 6.10 17.94
CA ASP A 114 -5.18 6.31 18.83
C ASP A 114 -4.03 5.32 18.59
N GLY A 115 -3.81 4.97 17.32
CA GLY A 115 -2.77 4.04 16.89
C GLY A 115 -3.19 2.57 16.88
N TRP A 116 -4.39 2.22 17.34
CA TRP A 116 -4.86 0.84 17.39
C TRP A 116 -5.78 0.50 16.22
N ASP A 117 -5.77 -0.77 15.79
CA ASP A 117 -6.82 -1.28 14.91
C ASP A 117 -8.18 -1.32 15.61
N HIS A 118 -9.24 -1.56 14.84
CA HIS A 118 -10.61 -1.67 15.34
C HIS A 118 -10.81 -2.73 16.43
N ARG A 119 -9.88 -3.69 16.59
CA ARG A 119 -9.93 -4.75 17.61
C ARG A 119 -9.06 -4.42 18.82
N GLY A 120 -8.25 -3.37 18.78
CA GLY A 120 -7.27 -3.04 19.82
C GLY A 120 -6.18 -4.10 19.98
N LEU A 121 -5.84 -4.86 18.94
CA LEU A 121 -4.85 -5.94 18.96
C LEU A 121 -3.53 -5.55 18.31
N LYS A 122 -3.58 -4.68 17.30
CA LYS A 122 -2.41 -4.26 16.53
C LYS A 122 -2.15 -2.76 16.69
N PHE A 123 -0.87 -2.39 16.81
CA PHE A 123 -0.45 -1.04 17.15
C PHE A 123 0.40 -0.37 16.06
N GLY A 124 0.11 0.90 15.82
CA GLY A 124 0.85 1.86 15.02
C GLY A 124 0.85 1.65 13.52
N LEU A 125 1.56 2.50 12.79
CA LEU A 125 1.52 2.56 11.32
C LEU A 125 1.81 1.21 10.62
N MET A 126 2.70 0.40 11.19
CA MET A 126 3.06 -0.95 10.71
C MET A 126 2.40 -2.09 11.52
N GLN A 127 1.43 -1.79 12.38
CA GLN A 127 0.49 -2.75 13.00
C GLN A 127 1.13 -3.96 13.70
N LEU A 128 1.96 -3.68 14.71
CA LEU A 128 2.56 -4.71 15.56
C LEU A 128 1.51 -5.37 16.46
N ASP A 129 1.42 -6.70 16.41
CA ASP A 129 0.56 -7.48 17.30
C ASP A 129 1.06 -7.42 18.75
N LYS A 130 0.24 -6.86 19.64
CA LYS A 130 0.58 -6.65 21.06
C LYS A 130 0.74 -7.94 21.87
N GLN A 131 0.21 -9.06 21.39
CA GLN A 131 0.38 -10.36 22.03
C GLN A 131 1.76 -10.97 21.70
N THR A 132 2.33 -10.58 20.56
CA THR A 132 3.62 -11.10 20.09
C THR A 132 4.78 -10.18 20.44
N TYR A 133 4.57 -8.87 20.36
CA TYR A 133 5.59 -7.85 20.57
C TYR A 133 5.12 -6.84 21.61
N HIS A 134 6.08 -6.21 22.29
CA HIS A 134 5.81 -5.08 23.18
C HIS A 134 6.07 -3.78 22.41
N PRO A 135 5.04 -3.07 21.92
CA PRO A 135 5.25 -1.91 21.05
C PRO A 135 5.91 -0.76 21.82
N VAL A 136 6.81 -0.03 21.16
CA VAL A 136 7.53 1.10 21.75
C VAL A 136 7.28 2.40 20.98
N GLY A 137 7.34 3.53 21.71
CA GLY A 137 7.11 4.86 21.14
C GLY A 137 5.63 5.16 20.87
N ALA A 138 5.38 6.33 20.28
CA ALA A 138 4.06 6.67 19.77
C ALA A 138 3.76 5.88 18.49
N TRP A 139 2.48 5.70 18.18
CA TRP A 139 1.99 4.84 17.11
C TRP A 139 2.49 5.21 15.70
N ASP A 140 2.91 6.47 15.51
CA ASP A 140 3.46 7.04 14.29
C ASP A 140 4.92 7.53 14.43
N SER A 141 5.58 7.18 15.54
CA SER A 141 6.92 7.63 15.87
C SER A 141 8.04 6.89 15.12
N LYS A 142 9.23 7.49 15.12
CA LYS A 142 10.45 6.86 14.61
C LYS A 142 10.78 5.56 15.35
N GLU A 143 10.54 5.53 16.65
CA GLU A 143 10.76 4.38 17.52
C GLU A 143 9.89 3.20 17.09
N HIS A 144 8.60 3.44 16.85
CA HIS A 144 7.67 2.43 16.34
C HIS A 144 8.10 1.90 14.97
N LEU A 145 8.36 2.80 14.01
CA LEU A 145 8.79 2.42 12.66
C LEU A 145 10.11 1.64 12.70
N SER A 146 11.04 2.05 13.56
CA SER A 146 12.33 1.37 13.74
C SER A 146 12.17 -0.02 14.36
N GLN A 147 11.28 -0.18 15.34
CA GLN A 147 10.98 -1.50 15.93
C GLN A 147 10.39 -2.44 14.87
N ALA A 148 9.34 -2.00 14.17
CA ALA A 148 8.66 -2.81 13.17
C ALA A 148 9.57 -3.17 12.00
N THR A 149 10.40 -2.22 11.54
CA THR A 149 11.38 -2.48 10.48
C THR A 149 12.48 -3.45 10.97
N GLY A 150 12.93 -3.34 12.21
CA GLY A 150 13.86 -4.29 12.82
C GLY A 150 13.32 -5.73 12.77
N ILE A 151 12.07 -5.93 13.21
CA ILE A 151 11.38 -7.23 13.13
C ILE A 151 11.31 -7.74 11.69
N LEU A 152 10.97 -6.87 10.73
CA LEU A 152 10.97 -7.23 9.31
C LEU A 152 12.34 -7.74 8.85
N THR A 153 13.43 -7.05 9.20
CA THR A 153 14.78 -7.51 8.81
C THR A 153 15.16 -8.85 9.42
N GLU A 154 14.77 -9.12 10.67
CA GLU A 154 14.99 -10.43 11.31
C GLU A 154 14.25 -11.54 10.58
N ARG A 155 12.99 -11.27 10.16
CA ARG A 155 12.19 -12.22 9.37
C ARG A 155 12.81 -12.48 8.00
N ILE A 156 13.29 -11.44 7.32
CA ILE A 156 14.00 -11.60 6.03
C ILE A 156 15.23 -12.48 6.21
N LYS A 157 16.07 -12.20 7.21
CA LYS A 157 17.28 -13.01 7.52
C LYS A 157 16.93 -14.46 7.82
N ALA A 158 15.83 -14.71 8.55
CA ALA A 158 15.35 -16.06 8.82
C ALA A 158 14.93 -16.80 7.53
N ILE A 159 14.29 -16.11 6.59
CA ILE A 159 13.93 -16.67 5.27
C ILE A 159 15.18 -16.94 4.43
N GLN A 160 16.14 -16.01 4.39
CA GLN A 160 17.42 -16.20 3.68
C GLN A 160 18.17 -17.43 4.21
N LYS A 161 18.21 -17.63 5.54
CA LYS A 161 18.80 -18.81 6.15
C LYS A 161 18.05 -20.10 5.79
N LYS A 162 16.71 -20.04 5.72
CA LYS A 162 15.87 -21.19 5.41
C LYS A 162 15.95 -21.59 3.93
N PHE A 163 16.13 -20.62 3.02
CA PHE A 163 16.16 -20.83 1.58
C PHE A 163 17.40 -20.18 0.95
N PRO A 164 18.61 -20.74 1.20
CA PRO A 164 19.86 -20.11 0.79
C PRO A 164 20.11 -20.11 -0.73
N THR A 165 19.35 -20.90 -1.49
CA THR A 165 19.44 -20.98 -2.96
C THR A 165 18.50 -20.03 -3.68
N TRP A 166 17.62 -19.34 -2.97
CA TRP A 166 16.79 -18.29 -3.56
C TRP A 166 17.67 -17.09 -3.93
N SER A 167 17.33 -16.43 -5.03
CA SER A 167 18.06 -15.22 -5.44
C SER A 167 17.99 -14.20 -4.31
N VAL A 168 19.16 -13.82 -3.79
CA VAL A 168 19.34 -12.51 -3.18
C VAL A 168 19.21 -11.52 -4.33
N ALA A 169 18.10 -10.78 -4.38
CA ALA A 169 17.85 -9.86 -5.49
C ALA A 169 18.97 -8.80 -5.59
#